data_AF-A0A5D6Y809-F1
#
_entry.id   AF-A0A5D6Y809-F1
#
_cell.length_a   1.000
_cell.length_b   1.000
_cell.length_c   1.000
_cell.angle_alpha   90.00
_cell.angle_beta   90.00
_cell.angle_gamma   90.00
#
_symmetry.space_group_name_H-M   'P 1'
#
loop_
_entity.id
_entity.type
_entity.pdbx_description
1 polymer ?
#
loop_
_entity_poly.entity_id
_entity_poly.type
_entity_poly.pdbx_seq_one_letter_code
_entity_poly.pdbx_strand_id
1 'polypeptide(L)'
;MKTTVEVNLEVIDNADGTLNCLNSNRTAVLPSMAHYRGQSSLHFSKHQLAVKLHEASNFLGFPADTRFVLNGPAIDTSLLRNHLAHWLYRGTTRYSPRSRHIVVFIRDRLENLEPAYKGIYVALEKISYGPSRVGLAPLDTACRDAELSGGWAWQNNPLNYGVYSPNIVIDKYQMLFGSGERPILMAPKPAKLTQRMRDFFVDPRTGPLPRMYEYLYDNLSDPSGLEAHIDIGSFVDYFLHSEMSQNSDAYRRSTYFFKDRGQPINAGPVWDFNLAYGKGANQLDWLYKPHSFWKRLTCHYKFASLVPKRWRELRAGVWSDEAITEFLGNASALIGRQLERCSSNWTSGNLQCANVRGDGTFIANVDQLGRTTIARAHWMDEHVARFYMKLNATVCMPAGPIPQYNCAADGNDGGCLSDPEKYINAVEFPAVRRGSEASECAGVAAAAAAAAASNVSSDEAAEKVTLDPCWLSAGVYVNDGSLTPFCSGYGACPPGPGASCTCTSGRKLPTCARSDDPIEVRSFVQSGDAPGSWRVLCGAAIVGAALVVGGLAVGIRRRRERKRQALLYPPIVDNTRAASSPLQYGT
;
A
#
# COMPACT_ATOMS: atom_id res chain seq x y z
N MET A 1 -13.10 20.19 -4.73
CA MET A 1 -12.18 19.37 -5.56
C MET A 1 -12.70 17.95 -5.79
N LYS A 2 -13.00 17.13 -4.78
CA LYS A 2 -13.50 15.74 -4.97
C LYS A 2 -15.03 15.63 -5.16
N THR A 3 -15.71 16.70 -5.56
CA THR A 3 -17.16 16.67 -5.81
C THR A 3 -17.45 15.66 -6.92
N THR A 4 -18.43 14.79 -6.70
CA THR A 4 -18.89 13.85 -7.73
C THR A 4 -19.97 14.50 -8.57
N VAL A 5 -19.85 14.37 -9.89
CA VAL A 5 -20.76 14.93 -10.89
C VAL A 5 -21.18 13.86 -11.89
N GLU A 6 -22.38 14.00 -12.43
CA GLU A 6 -22.88 13.18 -13.54
C GLU A 6 -22.19 13.56 -14.85
N VAL A 7 -21.77 12.56 -15.63
CA VAL A 7 -21.08 12.71 -16.91
C VAL A 7 -21.53 11.64 -17.89
N ASN A 8 -21.41 11.92 -19.19
CA ASN A 8 -21.39 10.86 -20.21
C ASN A 8 -19.92 10.60 -20.53
N LEU A 9 -19.45 9.36 -20.35
CA LEU A 9 -18.14 8.94 -20.82
C LEU A 9 -18.27 8.52 -22.28
N GLU A 10 -17.94 9.43 -23.19
CA GLU A 10 -17.90 9.19 -24.63
C GLU A 10 -16.55 8.60 -25.04
N VAL A 11 -16.59 7.50 -25.80
CA VAL A 11 -15.40 6.77 -26.25
C VAL A 11 -15.35 6.79 -27.78
N ILE A 12 -14.15 6.96 -28.33
CA ILE A 12 -13.83 6.74 -29.75
C ILE A 12 -12.64 5.80 -29.74
N ASP A 13 -12.87 4.57 -30.18
CA ASP A 13 -11.92 3.46 -30.07
C ASP A 13 -12.15 2.47 -31.21
N ASN A 14 -11.61 2.81 -32.38
CA ASN A 14 -11.76 2.01 -33.59
C ASN A 14 -10.74 0.87 -33.58
N ALA A 15 -11.22 -0.36 -33.35
CA ALA A 15 -10.38 -1.55 -33.26
C ALA A 15 -9.79 -2.02 -34.61
N ASP A 16 -10.27 -1.47 -35.73
CA ASP A 16 -9.80 -1.75 -37.10
C ASP A 16 -8.51 -0.99 -37.48
N GLY A 17 -7.98 -0.15 -36.60
CA GLY A 17 -6.78 0.67 -36.83
C GLY A 17 -7.06 2.02 -37.51
N THR A 18 -8.31 2.36 -37.80
CA THR A 18 -8.66 3.72 -38.27
C THR A 18 -8.41 4.76 -37.17
N LEU A 19 -8.12 6.01 -37.57
CA LEU A 19 -7.76 7.07 -36.62
C LEU A 19 -8.95 7.51 -35.75
N ASN A 20 -8.74 7.52 -34.44
CA ASN A 20 -9.69 8.05 -33.45
C ASN A 20 -9.73 9.60 -33.51
N CYS A 21 -10.51 10.16 -34.44
CA CYS A 21 -10.71 11.59 -34.58
C CYS A 21 -11.82 12.10 -33.65
N LEU A 22 -11.63 13.28 -33.03
CA LEU A 22 -12.56 13.89 -32.06
C LEU A 22 -14.01 14.05 -32.59
N ASN A 23 -14.17 14.27 -33.89
CA ASN A 23 -15.47 14.50 -34.53
C ASN A 23 -16.09 13.21 -35.12
N SER A 24 -15.43 12.06 -34.98
CA SER A 24 -15.98 10.77 -35.40
C SER A 24 -17.10 10.31 -34.47
N ASN A 25 -17.95 9.40 -34.97
CA ASN A 25 -18.98 8.73 -34.19
C ASN A 25 -18.37 8.08 -32.93
N ARG A 26 -19.13 8.12 -31.83
CA ARG A 26 -18.72 7.48 -30.58
C ARG A 26 -18.90 5.97 -30.70
N THR A 27 -17.87 5.20 -30.35
CA THR A 27 -17.95 3.73 -30.29
C THR A 27 -18.65 3.26 -29.02
N ALA A 28 -18.66 4.08 -27.96
CA ALA A 28 -19.53 3.91 -26.79
C ALA A 28 -19.88 5.26 -26.15
N VAL A 29 -21.05 5.31 -25.50
CA VAL A 29 -21.44 6.41 -24.61
C VAL A 29 -21.93 5.77 -23.31
N LEU A 30 -21.20 5.98 -22.22
CA LEU A 30 -21.44 5.31 -20.94
C LEU A 30 -21.87 6.32 -19.87
N PRO A 31 -23.17 6.36 -19.49
CA PRO A 31 -23.65 7.15 -18.36
C PRO A 31 -22.86 6.82 -17.08
N SER A 32 -22.31 7.85 -16.43
CA SER A 32 -21.32 7.67 -15.36
C SER A 32 -21.34 8.81 -14.34
N MET A 33 -20.82 8.54 -13.16
CA MET A 33 -20.33 9.55 -12.22
C MET A 33 -18.82 9.73 -12.35
N ALA A 34 -18.31 10.95 -12.21
CA ALA A 34 -16.87 11.25 -12.15
C ALA A 34 -16.50 12.24 -11.04
N HIS A 35 -15.25 12.15 -10.54
CA HIS A 35 -14.65 13.14 -9.65
C HIS A 35 -13.12 13.18 -9.80
N TYR A 36 -12.49 14.29 -9.41
CA TYR A 36 -11.03 14.35 -9.29
C TYR A 36 -10.54 13.47 -8.14
N ARG A 37 -9.51 12.65 -8.40
CA ARG A 37 -8.97 11.65 -7.45
C ARG A 37 -7.52 11.92 -7.05
N GLY A 38 -7.08 11.17 -6.04
CA GLY A 38 -5.74 11.25 -5.46
C GLY A 38 -5.73 12.09 -4.18
N GLN A 39 -4.53 12.55 -3.81
CA GLN A 39 -4.28 13.38 -2.64
C GLN A 39 -3.31 14.50 -3.02
N SER A 40 -2.00 14.23 -3.05
CA SER A 40 -0.98 15.16 -3.54
C SER A 40 -1.24 15.59 -4.99
N SER A 41 -1.69 14.67 -5.84
CA SER A 41 -1.99 14.91 -7.25
C SER A 41 -3.21 15.83 -7.51
N LEU A 42 -3.96 16.22 -6.47
CA LEU A 42 -4.98 17.28 -6.58
C LEU A 42 -4.38 18.68 -6.68
N HIS A 43 -3.08 18.82 -6.38
CA HIS A 43 -2.33 20.07 -6.53
C HIS A 43 -1.55 20.13 -7.86
N PHE A 44 -1.75 19.15 -8.76
CA PHE A 44 -1.19 19.18 -10.11
C PHE A 44 -2.15 19.89 -11.06
N SER A 45 -1.62 20.66 -12.02
CA SER A 45 -2.42 21.33 -13.06
C SER A 45 -3.29 20.34 -13.86
N LYS A 46 -2.76 19.15 -14.12
CA LYS A 46 -3.45 18.04 -14.76
C LYS A 46 -3.97 17.05 -13.72
N HIS A 47 -5.25 17.19 -13.41
CA HIS A 47 -5.96 16.35 -12.45
C HIS A 47 -6.19 14.93 -12.99
N GLN A 48 -6.17 13.95 -12.08
CA GLN A 48 -6.59 12.57 -12.37
C GLN A 48 -8.09 12.41 -12.08
N LEU A 49 -8.78 11.55 -12.83
CA LEU A 49 -10.21 11.26 -12.66
C LEU A 49 -10.44 9.84 -12.14
N ALA A 50 -11.40 9.69 -11.23
CA ALA A 50 -12.05 8.41 -10.95
C ALA A 50 -13.42 8.44 -11.62
N VAL A 51 -13.75 7.35 -12.33
CA VAL A 51 -15.00 7.20 -13.05
C VAL A 51 -15.74 5.98 -12.50
N LYS A 52 -17.03 6.14 -12.23
CA LYS A 52 -17.94 5.06 -11.88
C LYS A 52 -19.07 5.03 -12.91
N LEU A 53 -19.07 4.05 -13.80
CA LEU A 53 -20.20 3.76 -14.69
C LEU A 53 -21.45 3.43 -13.85
N HIS A 54 -22.63 3.79 -14.35
CA HIS A 54 -23.89 3.40 -13.67
C HIS A 54 -24.14 1.89 -13.78
N GLU A 55 -23.85 1.30 -14.94
CA GLU A 55 -23.93 -0.14 -15.19
C GLU A 55 -22.52 -0.75 -15.39
N ALA A 56 -22.38 -2.05 -15.16
CA ALA A 56 -21.10 -2.74 -15.36
C ALA A 56 -20.89 -3.01 -16.86
N SER A 57 -19.88 -2.38 -17.45
CA SER A 57 -19.62 -2.47 -18.90
C SER A 57 -18.13 -2.61 -19.20
N ASN A 58 -17.82 -3.22 -20.35
CA ASN A 58 -16.45 -3.22 -20.86
C ASN A 58 -16.02 -1.78 -21.19
N PHE A 59 -14.78 -1.44 -20.88
CA PHE A 59 -14.22 -0.10 -21.14
C PHE A 59 -12.82 -0.24 -21.73
N LEU A 60 -12.62 0.20 -22.98
CA LEU A 60 -11.33 0.14 -23.70
C LEU A 60 -10.69 -1.26 -23.79
N GLY A 61 -11.51 -2.31 -23.78
CA GLY A 61 -11.08 -3.71 -23.75
C GLY A 61 -10.83 -4.28 -22.35
N PHE A 62 -11.01 -3.50 -21.28
CA PHE A 62 -10.99 -4.02 -19.91
C PHE A 62 -12.29 -4.79 -19.61
N PRO A 63 -12.24 -5.94 -18.90
CA PRO A 63 -13.43 -6.69 -18.50
C PRO A 63 -14.41 -5.86 -17.67
N ALA A 64 -15.70 -6.11 -17.87
CA ALA A 64 -16.80 -5.38 -17.26
C ALA A 64 -16.66 -5.22 -15.72
N ASP A 65 -16.72 -3.97 -15.29
CA ASP A 65 -16.85 -3.50 -13.91
C ASP A 65 -17.53 -2.11 -14.01
N THR A 66 -17.86 -1.51 -12.88
CA THR A 66 -18.32 -0.12 -12.80
C THR A 66 -17.17 0.86 -12.59
N ARG A 67 -16.00 0.47 -12.08
CA ARG A 67 -14.98 1.42 -11.58
C ARG A 67 -13.69 1.47 -12.39
N PHE A 68 -13.38 2.65 -12.89
CA PHE A 68 -12.20 2.94 -13.71
C PHE A 68 -11.48 4.23 -13.26
N VAL A 69 -10.28 4.42 -13.80
CA VAL A 69 -9.35 5.49 -13.43
C VAL A 69 -8.80 6.10 -14.70
N LEU A 70 -8.90 7.42 -14.86
CA LEU A 70 -8.13 8.14 -15.87
C LEU A 70 -6.99 8.84 -15.13
N ASN A 71 -5.82 8.18 -15.10
CA ASN A 71 -4.62 8.73 -14.49
C ASN A 71 -4.04 9.80 -15.43
N GLY A 72 -3.96 11.04 -14.95
CA GLY A 72 -3.18 12.10 -15.57
C GLY A 72 -1.72 12.01 -15.09
N PRO A 73 -0.76 11.56 -15.93
CA PRO A 73 0.64 11.36 -15.57
C PRO A 73 1.42 12.69 -15.47
N ALA A 74 0.92 13.65 -14.69
CA ALA A 74 1.38 15.03 -14.67
C ALA A 74 2.88 15.24 -14.33
N ILE A 75 3.53 14.26 -13.69
CA ILE A 75 4.96 14.29 -13.31
C ILE A 75 5.77 13.15 -13.95
N ASP A 76 5.14 12.31 -14.78
CA ASP A 76 5.79 11.20 -15.48
C ASP A 76 5.96 11.57 -16.96
N THR A 77 7.12 12.15 -17.27
CA THR A 77 7.55 12.53 -18.61
C THR A 77 7.79 11.33 -19.55
N SER A 78 7.84 10.10 -19.03
CA SER A 78 7.83 8.91 -19.90
C SER A 78 6.41 8.50 -20.32
N LEU A 79 5.39 8.96 -19.59
CA LEU A 79 3.99 8.50 -19.66
C LEU A 79 3.78 6.99 -19.41
N LEU A 80 4.85 6.21 -19.16
CA LEU A 80 4.86 4.75 -19.23
C LEU A 80 5.06 4.06 -17.87
N ARG A 81 5.42 4.75 -16.78
CA ARG A 81 5.82 4.06 -15.52
C ARG A 81 4.74 3.18 -14.92
N ASN A 82 3.50 3.70 -14.83
CA ASN A 82 2.36 2.90 -14.38
C ASN A 82 2.03 1.76 -15.37
N HIS A 83 2.21 1.99 -16.68
CA HIS A 83 1.90 1.00 -17.71
C HIS A 83 2.87 -0.18 -17.65
N LEU A 84 4.18 0.11 -17.57
CA LEU A 84 5.27 -0.86 -17.36
C LEU A 84 5.08 -1.65 -16.06
N ALA A 85 4.83 -0.95 -14.94
CA ALA A 85 4.63 -1.61 -13.65
C ALA A 85 3.49 -2.62 -13.67
N HIS A 86 2.34 -2.23 -14.22
CA HIS A 86 1.20 -3.14 -14.31
C HIS A 86 1.41 -4.27 -15.34
N TRP A 87 2.15 -4.03 -16.43
CA TRP A 87 2.52 -5.08 -17.38
C TRP A 87 3.47 -6.12 -16.75
N LEU A 88 4.56 -5.69 -16.12
CA LEU A 88 5.49 -6.56 -15.39
C LEU A 88 4.74 -7.40 -14.34
N TYR A 89 3.88 -6.80 -13.52
CA TYR A 89 3.18 -7.57 -12.48
C TYR A 89 2.17 -8.58 -13.04
N ARG A 90 1.48 -8.26 -14.16
CA ARG A 90 0.66 -9.28 -14.86
C ARG A 90 1.50 -10.42 -15.44
N GLY A 91 2.77 -10.17 -15.74
CA GLY A 91 3.74 -11.20 -16.13
C GLY A 91 3.94 -12.30 -15.07
N THR A 92 3.73 -12.00 -13.79
CA THR A 92 3.73 -13.03 -12.71
C THR A 92 2.50 -13.95 -12.74
N THR A 93 1.59 -13.74 -13.69
CA THR A 93 0.22 -14.31 -13.81
C THR A 93 -0.78 -13.85 -12.74
N ARG A 94 -0.36 -12.96 -11.82
CA ARG A 94 -1.25 -12.36 -10.81
C ARG A 94 -2.01 -11.16 -11.36
N TYR A 95 -3.19 -10.89 -10.80
CA TYR A 95 -3.99 -9.72 -11.18
C TYR A 95 -3.24 -8.41 -10.87
N SER A 96 -3.09 -7.57 -11.90
CA SER A 96 -2.73 -6.15 -11.82
C SER A 96 -3.66 -5.37 -12.76
N PRO A 97 -4.08 -4.14 -12.39
CA PRO A 97 -4.87 -3.28 -13.26
C PRO A 97 -4.40 -3.26 -14.71
N ARG A 98 -5.27 -3.69 -15.64
CA ARG A 98 -5.08 -3.43 -17.07
C ARG A 98 -5.06 -1.92 -17.29
N SER A 99 -4.22 -1.50 -18.24
CA SER A 99 -4.02 -0.08 -18.53
C SER A 99 -3.80 0.16 -20.02
N ARG A 100 -4.18 1.35 -20.48
CA ARG A 100 -4.09 1.77 -21.88
C ARG A 100 -3.97 3.29 -21.97
N HIS A 101 -3.12 3.80 -22.85
CA HIS A 101 -3.02 5.23 -23.12
C HIS A 101 -4.23 5.73 -23.90
N ILE A 102 -4.73 6.89 -23.50
CA ILE A 102 -5.85 7.59 -24.15
C ILE A 102 -5.55 9.08 -24.25
N VAL A 103 -6.25 9.75 -25.16
CA VAL A 103 -6.33 11.21 -25.19
C VAL A 103 -7.64 11.62 -24.51
N VAL A 104 -7.57 12.60 -23.60
CA VAL A 104 -8.76 13.08 -22.87
C VAL A 104 -9.15 14.48 -23.32
N PHE A 105 -10.44 14.64 -23.57
CA PHE A 105 -11.13 15.91 -23.73
C PHE A 105 -12.24 16.04 -22.69
N ILE A 106 -12.58 17.26 -22.26
CA ILE A 106 -13.67 17.54 -21.33
C ILE A 106 -14.46 18.74 -21.85
N ARG A 107 -15.78 18.58 -22.04
CA ARG A 107 -16.73 19.66 -22.33
C ARG A 107 -17.67 19.87 -21.15
N ASP A 108 -18.12 21.10 -20.97
CA ASP A 108 -19.25 21.40 -20.09
C ASP A 108 -20.57 21.21 -20.89
N ARG A 109 -21.69 20.95 -20.21
CA ARG A 109 -23.00 20.94 -20.85
C ARG A 109 -23.68 22.30 -20.89
N LEU A 110 -23.22 23.26 -20.07
CA LEU A 110 -23.96 24.50 -19.81
C LEU A 110 -23.39 25.73 -20.52
N GLU A 111 -22.06 25.81 -20.71
CA GLU A 111 -21.42 27.06 -21.16
C GLU A 111 -20.45 26.92 -22.34
N ASN A 112 -19.85 25.74 -22.57
CA ASN A 112 -18.88 25.52 -23.65
C ASN A 112 -19.12 24.20 -24.37
N LEU A 113 -19.67 24.27 -25.59
CA LEU A 113 -19.87 23.11 -26.47
C LEU A 113 -18.54 22.50 -26.95
N GLU A 114 -17.51 23.34 -27.12
CA GLU A 114 -16.20 22.92 -27.60
C GLU A 114 -15.43 22.14 -26.51
N PRO A 115 -15.00 20.89 -26.81
CA PRO A 115 -14.37 20.04 -25.81
C PRO A 115 -12.91 20.42 -25.57
N ALA A 116 -12.60 20.85 -24.34
CA ALA A 116 -11.27 21.27 -23.96
C ALA A 116 -10.30 20.07 -23.83
N TYR A 117 -9.22 20.09 -24.61
CA TYR A 117 -8.13 19.12 -24.53
C TYR A 117 -7.48 19.09 -23.14
N LYS A 118 -7.14 17.89 -22.64
CA LYS A 118 -6.44 17.69 -21.35
C LYS A 118 -5.12 16.94 -21.48
N GLY A 119 -4.73 16.49 -22.68
CA GLY A 119 -3.49 15.73 -22.91
C GLY A 119 -3.66 14.22 -22.83
N ILE A 120 -2.53 13.53 -22.76
CA ILE A 120 -2.45 12.06 -22.75
C ILE A 120 -2.65 11.54 -21.32
N TYR A 121 -3.59 10.62 -21.12
CA TYR A 121 -3.87 9.95 -19.86
C TYR A 121 -3.58 8.45 -19.98
N VAL A 122 -3.40 7.78 -18.84
CA VAL A 122 -3.44 6.33 -18.76
C VAL A 122 -4.79 5.95 -18.17
N ALA A 123 -5.65 5.30 -18.95
CA ALA A 123 -6.84 4.64 -18.44
C ALA A 123 -6.41 3.36 -17.70
N LEU A 124 -6.96 3.11 -16.51
CA LEU A 124 -6.74 1.89 -15.74
C LEU A 124 -8.06 1.35 -15.17
N GLU A 125 -8.10 0.05 -14.96
CA GLU A 125 -9.02 -0.57 -14.00
C GLU A 125 -8.79 0.02 -12.60
N LYS A 126 -9.87 0.31 -11.86
CA LYS A 126 -9.73 0.57 -10.42
C LYS A 126 -9.63 -0.79 -9.70
N ILE A 127 -8.66 -0.94 -8.78
CA ILE A 127 -8.65 -2.10 -7.87
C ILE A 127 -10.02 -2.21 -7.17
N SER A 128 -10.65 -3.36 -7.40
CA SER A 128 -11.98 -3.78 -6.96
C SER A 128 -11.87 -5.26 -6.59
N TYR A 129 -12.77 -5.76 -5.77
CA TYR A 129 -12.68 -7.11 -5.17
C TYR A 129 -13.69 -8.11 -5.72
N GLY A 130 -14.46 -7.70 -6.74
CA GLY A 130 -15.38 -8.58 -7.46
C GLY A 130 -14.66 -9.54 -8.42
N PRO A 131 -15.41 -10.45 -9.08
CA PRO A 131 -14.88 -11.53 -9.90
C PRO A 131 -14.02 -11.04 -11.09
N SER A 132 -14.38 -9.91 -11.71
CA SER A 132 -13.62 -9.32 -12.83
C SER A 132 -12.25 -8.74 -12.45
N ARG A 133 -11.85 -8.79 -11.16
CA ARG A 133 -10.67 -8.12 -10.58
C ARG A 133 -9.92 -9.05 -9.62
N VAL A 134 -9.92 -8.80 -8.30
CA VAL A 134 -9.24 -9.66 -7.31
C VAL A 134 -9.99 -10.98 -7.06
N GLY A 135 -11.32 -11.01 -7.27
CA GLY A 135 -12.14 -12.22 -7.11
C GLY A 135 -12.12 -12.79 -5.70
N LEU A 136 -12.59 -12.01 -4.71
CA LEU A 136 -12.82 -12.50 -3.35
C LEU A 136 -14.23 -13.07 -3.20
N ALA A 137 -14.38 -14.08 -2.34
CA ALA A 137 -15.66 -14.50 -1.83
C ALA A 137 -16.37 -13.32 -1.15
N PRO A 138 -17.69 -13.13 -1.33
CA PRO A 138 -18.44 -12.11 -0.62
C PRO A 138 -18.33 -12.28 0.90
N LEU A 139 -18.29 -11.15 1.61
CA LEU A 139 -18.33 -11.09 3.06
C LEU A 139 -19.32 -9.99 3.47
N ASP A 140 -20.36 -10.40 4.20
CA ASP A 140 -21.55 -9.64 4.56
C ASP A 140 -22.17 -10.17 5.87
N THR A 141 -23.40 -9.75 6.16
CA THR A 141 -24.13 -10.07 7.40
C THR A 141 -24.63 -11.51 7.50
N ALA A 142 -24.60 -12.29 6.41
CA ALA A 142 -24.96 -13.71 6.43
C ALA A 142 -23.83 -14.59 6.98
N CYS A 143 -22.58 -14.15 6.86
CA CYS A 143 -21.40 -14.96 7.15
C CYS A 143 -21.25 -15.32 8.62
N ARG A 144 -20.93 -16.58 8.93
CA ARG A 144 -20.63 -17.05 10.28
C ARG A 144 -19.32 -17.82 10.36
N ASP A 145 -18.67 -17.72 11.51
CA ASP A 145 -17.54 -18.54 11.95
C ASP A 145 -16.43 -18.72 10.89
N ALA A 146 -16.31 -19.90 10.27
CA ALA A 146 -15.29 -20.17 9.25
C ALA A 146 -15.45 -19.31 7.98
N GLU A 147 -16.67 -18.83 7.67
CA GLU A 147 -16.92 -17.94 6.53
C GLU A 147 -16.32 -16.55 6.74
N LEU A 148 -16.20 -16.09 8.00
CA LEU A 148 -15.57 -14.83 8.37
C LEU A 148 -14.05 -14.84 8.12
N SER A 149 -13.45 -16.00 7.83
CA SER A 149 -12.00 -16.14 7.58
C SER A 149 -11.49 -15.39 6.35
N GLY A 150 -12.35 -14.87 5.47
CA GLY A 150 -11.95 -14.20 4.24
C GLY A 150 -13.06 -13.38 3.58
N GLY A 151 -12.79 -12.86 2.38
CA GLY A 151 -13.52 -11.73 1.81
C GLY A 151 -12.98 -10.37 2.28
N TRP A 152 -11.80 -10.39 2.91
CA TRP A 152 -11.12 -9.24 3.48
C TRP A 152 -10.11 -8.65 2.51
N ALA A 153 -10.02 -7.32 2.45
CA ALA A 153 -8.89 -6.63 1.84
C ALA A 153 -8.59 -5.30 2.51
N TRP A 154 -7.32 -4.92 2.53
CA TRP A 154 -6.84 -3.66 3.06
C TRP A 154 -5.70 -3.09 2.21
N GLN A 155 -5.35 -1.84 2.46
CA GLN A 155 -4.17 -1.18 1.91
C GLN A 155 -3.39 -0.52 3.06
N ASN A 156 -2.06 -0.54 3.04
CA ASN A 156 -1.26 0.31 3.92
C ASN A 156 -1.02 1.65 3.23
N ASN A 157 -1.43 2.74 3.88
CA ASN A 157 -1.38 4.09 3.33
C ASN A 157 -1.56 5.13 4.45
N PRO A 158 -1.18 6.42 4.25
CA PRO A 158 -1.43 7.43 5.27
C PRO A 158 -2.92 7.58 5.56
N LEU A 159 -3.23 7.71 6.84
CA LEU A 159 -4.57 7.99 7.31
C LEU A 159 -5.08 9.33 6.75
N ASN A 160 -6.33 9.35 6.29
CA ASN A 160 -7.02 10.56 5.89
C ASN A 160 -8.35 10.65 6.65
N TYR A 161 -8.91 11.86 6.78
CA TYR A 161 -10.20 12.03 7.43
C TYR A 161 -11.28 11.11 6.81
N GLY A 162 -11.98 10.35 7.64
CA GLY A 162 -13.05 9.44 7.25
C GLY A 162 -12.59 8.11 6.62
N VAL A 163 -11.29 7.79 6.56
CA VAL A 163 -10.87 6.43 6.16
C VAL A 163 -11.10 5.44 7.29
N TYR A 164 -11.49 4.22 6.92
CA TYR A 164 -11.81 3.16 7.88
C TYR A 164 -10.57 2.30 8.12
N SER A 165 -10.04 2.31 9.34
CA SER A 165 -8.81 1.62 9.75
C SER A 165 -9.13 0.75 10.97
N PRO A 166 -8.82 -0.56 10.98
CA PRO A 166 -8.96 -1.37 12.18
C PRO A 166 -8.08 -0.83 13.32
N ASN A 167 -8.65 -0.84 14.53
CA ASN A 167 -7.91 -0.61 15.77
C ASN A 167 -7.15 -1.88 16.15
N ILE A 168 -6.09 -2.17 15.38
CA ILE A 168 -5.13 -3.18 15.75
C ILE A 168 -4.17 -2.54 16.76
N VAL A 169 -3.88 -3.28 17.84
CA VAL A 169 -2.96 -2.85 18.90
C VAL A 169 -1.62 -2.46 18.28
N ILE A 170 -0.96 -1.46 18.89
CA ILE A 170 0.44 -1.14 18.60
C ILE A 170 1.23 -2.45 18.68
N ASP A 171 1.86 -2.87 17.59
CA ASP A 171 2.65 -4.08 17.64
C ASP A 171 3.86 -3.82 18.56
N LYS A 172 4.18 -4.79 19.43
CA LYS A 172 5.15 -4.59 20.52
C LYS A 172 6.60 -4.41 20.02
N TYR A 173 6.82 -4.43 18.70
CA TYR A 173 8.13 -4.40 18.03
C TYR A 173 8.28 -3.23 17.05
N GLN A 174 7.19 -2.65 16.57
CA GLN A 174 7.14 -1.41 15.81
C GLN A 174 6.03 -0.51 16.36
N MET A 175 6.36 0.75 16.68
CA MET A 175 5.36 1.80 16.96
C MET A 175 4.47 2.16 15.75
N LEU A 176 4.60 1.43 14.63
CA LEU A 176 3.91 1.61 13.35
C LEU A 176 3.61 0.24 12.74
N PHE A 177 2.38 -0.24 12.93
CA PHE A 177 1.84 -1.39 12.21
C PHE A 177 2.00 -1.19 10.69
N GLY A 178 2.20 -2.27 9.91
CA GLY A 178 2.05 -2.20 8.46
C GLY A 178 3.25 -1.66 7.68
N SER A 179 4.48 -1.90 8.14
CA SER A 179 5.71 -1.44 7.44
C SER A 179 5.87 0.08 7.33
N GLY A 180 5.18 0.85 8.19
CA GLY A 180 5.34 2.31 8.32
C GLY A 180 4.06 3.13 8.12
N GLU A 181 2.95 2.52 7.69
CA GLU A 181 1.64 3.18 7.53
C GLU A 181 0.50 2.23 7.90
N ARG A 182 -0.63 2.76 8.35
CA ARG A 182 -1.74 1.95 8.88
C ARG A 182 -2.54 1.20 7.81
N PRO A 183 -3.10 0.02 8.15
CA PRO A 183 -4.02 -0.69 7.29
C PRO A 183 -5.34 0.10 7.19
N ILE A 184 -5.85 0.27 5.99
CA ILE A 184 -7.14 0.89 5.69
C ILE A 184 -7.99 -0.18 5.03
N LEU A 185 -9.17 -0.45 5.59
CA LEU A 185 -10.06 -1.50 5.11
C LEU A 185 -10.66 -1.11 3.75
N MET A 186 -10.55 -2.03 2.79
CA MET A 186 -10.97 -1.86 1.40
C MET A 186 -12.10 -2.80 1.01
N ALA A 187 -12.13 -4.01 1.57
CA ALA A 187 -13.25 -4.96 1.50
C ALA A 187 -13.42 -5.70 2.85
N PRO A 188 -14.66 -5.96 3.29
CA PRO A 188 -15.91 -5.41 2.76
C PRO A 188 -15.97 -3.88 3.01
N LYS A 189 -17.00 -3.20 2.49
CA LYS A 189 -17.14 -1.76 2.75
C LYS A 189 -17.60 -1.52 4.19
N PRO A 190 -17.23 -0.39 4.83
CA PRO A 190 -17.64 -0.10 6.21
C PRO A 190 -19.15 -0.19 6.42
N ALA A 191 -19.94 0.30 5.45
CA ALA A 191 -21.40 0.20 5.42
C ALA A 191 -21.98 -1.22 5.17
N LYS A 192 -21.15 -2.27 5.25
CA LYS A 192 -21.55 -3.70 5.25
C LYS A 192 -21.09 -4.44 6.51
N LEU A 193 -20.36 -3.79 7.42
CA LEU A 193 -19.78 -4.45 8.60
C LEU A 193 -20.77 -4.54 9.76
N THR A 194 -20.84 -5.72 10.35
CA THR A 194 -21.42 -5.95 11.68
C THR A 194 -20.35 -5.80 12.76
N GLN A 195 -20.75 -5.90 14.03
CA GLN A 195 -19.82 -5.92 15.14
C GLN A 195 -18.99 -7.21 15.13
N ARG A 196 -19.65 -8.37 14.98
CA ARG A 196 -18.99 -9.69 14.89
C ARG A 196 -17.90 -9.75 13.83
N MET A 197 -18.13 -9.14 12.66
CA MET A 197 -17.13 -9.06 11.58
C MET A 197 -15.88 -8.27 12.01
N ARG A 198 -16.05 -7.16 12.75
CA ARG A 198 -14.93 -6.38 13.28
C ARG A 198 -14.19 -7.13 14.37
N ASP A 199 -14.92 -7.75 15.29
CA ASP A 199 -14.36 -8.54 16.39
C ASP A 199 -13.47 -9.66 15.84
N PHE A 200 -14.00 -10.44 14.88
CA PHE A 200 -13.25 -11.48 14.18
C PHE A 200 -11.98 -10.95 13.51
N PHE A 201 -12.02 -9.77 12.88
CA PHE A 201 -10.87 -9.25 12.13
C PHE A 201 -9.69 -8.85 13.05
N VAL A 202 -9.96 -8.44 14.29
CA VAL A 202 -8.94 -7.93 15.23
C VAL A 202 -8.65 -8.85 16.43
N ASP A 203 -9.46 -9.86 16.70
CA ASP A 203 -9.18 -10.86 17.74
C ASP A 203 -7.89 -11.62 17.41
N PRO A 204 -6.94 -11.79 18.36
CA PRO A 204 -5.66 -12.42 18.10
C PRO A 204 -5.72 -13.86 17.56
N ARG A 205 -6.77 -14.61 17.90
CA ARG A 205 -6.91 -16.04 17.55
C ARG A 205 -7.56 -16.24 16.18
N THR A 206 -8.46 -15.33 15.78
CA THR A 206 -9.29 -15.45 14.57
C THR A 206 -8.90 -14.45 13.48
N GLY A 207 -8.39 -13.28 13.85
CA GLY A 207 -7.99 -12.20 12.97
C GLY A 207 -6.82 -12.56 12.06
N PRO A 208 -6.91 -12.29 10.74
CA PRO A 208 -5.84 -12.67 9.80
C PRO A 208 -4.57 -11.86 10.03
N LEU A 209 -4.72 -10.57 10.32
CA LEU A 209 -3.61 -9.66 10.57
C LEU A 209 -2.90 -9.98 11.89
N PRO A 210 -3.55 -10.00 13.07
CA PRO A 210 -2.90 -10.36 14.33
C PRO A 210 -2.09 -11.66 14.27
N ARG A 211 -2.68 -12.75 13.78
CA ARG A 211 -1.98 -14.05 13.66
C ARG A 211 -0.74 -14.01 12.76
N MET A 212 -0.78 -13.27 11.65
CA MET A 212 0.37 -13.13 10.76
C MET A 212 1.54 -12.39 11.45
N TYR A 213 1.22 -11.36 12.26
CA TYR A 213 2.24 -10.66 13.05
C TYR A 213 2.76 -11.53 14.19
N GLU A 214 1.90 -12.23 14.92
CA GLU A 214 2.30 -13.19 15.96
C GLU A 214 3.26 -14.25 15.39
N TYR A 215 2.93 -14.87 14.25
CA TYR A 215 3.82 -15.83 13.60
C TYR A 215 5.18 -15.20 13.25
N LEU A 216 5.20 -14.08 12.51
CA LEU A 216 6.45 -13.47 12.06
C LEU A 216 7.30 -12.92 13.20
N TYR A 217 6.70 -12.49 14.31
CA TYR A 217 7.41 -11.81 15.37
C TYR A 217 7.75 -12.68 16.58
N ASP A 218 6.87 -13.61 16.96
CA ASP A 218 7.04 -14.50 18.10
C ASP A 218 7.44 -15.95 17.70
N ASN A 219 6.96 -16.47 16.54
CA ASN A 219 7.10 -17.88 16.16
C ASN A 219 7.88 -18.14 14.84
N LEU A 220 8.72 -17.19 14.39
CA LEU A 220 9.43 -17.28 13.10
C LEU A 220 10.39 -18.48 12.97
N SER A 221 10.76 -19.11 14.10
CA SER A 221 11.55 -20.33 14.15
C SER A 221 10.77 -21.61 13.82
N ASP A 222 9.44 -21.59 13.72
CA ASP A 222 8.67 -22.71 13.16
C ASP A 222 8.78 -22.70 11.63
N PRO A 223 9.46 -23.68 11.00
CA PRO A 223 9.69 -23.70 9.55
C PRO A 223 8.44 -24.06 8.73
N SER A 224 7.33 -24.43 9.38
CA SER A 224 6.12 -24.96 8.74
C SER A 224 4.93 -23.99 8.76
N GLY A 225 4.85 -23.09 9.73
CA GLY A 225 3.67 -22.25 9.95
C GLY A 225 3.42 -21.12 8.94
N LEU A 226 4.44 -20.59 8.25
CA LEU A 226 4.31 -19.34 7.47
C LEU A 226 3.16 -19.39 6.43
N GLU A 227 3.00 -20.50 5.71
CA GLU A 227 1.96 -20.63 4.68
C GLU A 227 0.53 -20.77 5.24
N ALA A 228 0.35 -21.04 6.54
CA ALA A 228 -0.96 -20.91 7.19
C ALA A 228 -1.41 -19.44 7.30
N HIS A 229 -0.49 -18.49 7.17
CA HIS A 229 -0.72 -17.06 7.25
C HIS A 229 -0.66 -16.36 5.89
N ILE A 230 0.32 -16.68 5.03
CA ILE A 230 0.53 -16.00 3.74
C ILE A 230 0.66 -16.93 2.52
N ASP A 231 0.15 -16.48 1.36
CA ASP A 231 0.50 -17.00 0.04
C ASP A 231 1.93 -16.52 -0.25
N ILE A 232 2.92 -17.34 0.12
CA ILE A 232 4.33 -16.94 0.07
C ILE A 232 4.76 -16.53 -1.36
N GLY A 233 4.20 -17.16 -2.40
CA GLY A 233 4.44 -16.77 -3.79
C GLY A 233 3.98 -15.35 -4.10
N SER A 234 2.83 -14.90 -3.57
CA SER A 234 2.33 -13.53 -3.75
C SER A 234 3.24 -12.50 -3.09
N PHE A 235 3.79 -12.82 -1.93
CA PHE A 235 4.74 -11.97 -1.24
C PHE A 235 6.07 -11.91 -1.98
N VAL A 236 6.54 -13.02 -2.56
CA VAL A 236 7.75 -13.05 -3.42
C VAL A 236 7.54 -12.25 -4.72
N ASP A 237 6.43 -12.46 -5.44
CA ASP A 237 6.10 -11.71 -6.66
C ASP A 237 5.97 -10.20 -6.37
N TYR A 238 5.30 -9.81 -5.27
CA TYR A 238 5.19 -8.42 -4.81
C TYR A 238 6.53 -7.83 -4.39
N PHE A 239 7.37 -8.60 -3.70
CA PHE A 239 8.69 -8.20 -3.25
C PHE A 239 9.62 -7.92 -4.42
N LEU A 240 9.75 -8.88 -5.35
CA LEU A 240 10.60 -8.74 -6.54
C LEU A 240 10.17 -7.56 -7.42
N HIS A 241 8.86 -7.37 -7.60
CA HIS A 241 8.34 -6.23 -8.36
C HIS A 241 8.63 -4.88 -7.67
N SER A 242 8.47 -4.83 -6.35
CA SER A 242 8.78 -3.64 -5.55
C SER A 242 10.27 -3.28 -5.63
N GLU A 243 11.17 -4.26 -5.49
CA GLU A 243 12.62 -4.05 -5.59
C GLU A 243 13.08 -3.67 -7.00
N MET A 244 12.53 -4.30 -8.04
CA MET A 244 12.84 -4.00 -9.44
C MET A 244 12.35 -2.61 -9.84
N SER A 245 11.16 -2.21 -9.36
CA SER A 245 10.58 -0.91 -9.67
C SER A 245 11.27 0.27 -8.97
N GLN A 246 12.05 0.03 -7.91
CA GLN A 246 12.61 1.06 -7.04
C GLN A 246 11.58 2.14 -6.63
N ASN A 247 10.33 1.74 -6.34
CA ASN A 247 9.29 2.69 -5.98
C ASN A 247 9.58 3.30 -4.59
N SER A 248 9.69 4.63 -4.49
CA SER A 248 9.96 5.35 -3.22
C SER A 248 8.88 5.15 -2.14
N ASP A 249 7.69 4.70 -2.54
CA ASP A 249 6.56 4.40 -1.67
C ASP A 249 6.39 2.88 -1.39
N ALA A 250 7.26 2.01 -1.95
CA ALA A 250 7.23 0.56 -1.78
C ALA A 250 7.13 0.13 -0.31
N TYR A 251 6.44 -0.99 -0.07
CA TYR A 251 6.20 -1.61 1.24
C TYR A 251 5.40 -0.81 2.28
N ARG A 252 5.40 0.52 2.21
CA ARG A 252 4.73 1.42 3.16
C ARG A 252 3.43 2.03 2.63
N ARG A 253 3.37 2.40 1.35
CA ARG A 253 2.25 3.15 0.75
C ARG A 253 1.76 2.47 -0.51
N SER A 254 0.47 2.68 -0.83
CA SER A 254 -0.19 1.98 -1.95
C SER A 254 0.02 0.45 -1.93
N THR A 255 0.28 -0.11 -0.75
CA THR A 255 0.60 -1.53 -0.54
C THR A 255 -0.69 -2.26 -0.22
N TYR A 256 -1.22 -3.02 -1.18
CA TYR A 256 -2.47 -3.75 -1.03
C TYR A 256 -2.24 -5.18 -0.51
N PHE A 257 -3.22 -5.67 0.24
CA PHE A 257 -3.31 -7.06 0.65
C PHE A 257 -4.77 -7.52 0.61
N PHE A 258 -4.97 -8.82 0.45
CA PHE A 258 -6.29 -9.44 0.58
C PHE A 258 -6.21 -10.83 1.19
N LYS A 259 -7.31 -11.30 1.76
CA LYS A 259 -7.45 -12.68 2.22
C LYS A 259 -8.81 -13.22 1.83
N ASP A 260 -8.79 -14.34 1.12
CA ASP A 260 -10.02 -15.03 0.73
C ASP A 260 -10.42 -16.14 1.72
N ARG A 261 -11.66 -16.60 1.65
CA ARG A 261 -12.26 -17.55 2.59
C ARG A 261 -11.45 -18.86 2.57
N GLY A 262 -10.99 -19.31 3.73
CA GLY A 262 -10.12 -20.49 3.87
C GLY A 262 -8.71 -20.39 3.23
N GLN A 263 -8.34 -19.27 2.61
CA GLN A 263 -7.07 -19.09 1.89
C GLN A 263 -6.13 -18.13 2.63
N PRO A 264 -4.80 -18.25 2.52
CA PRO A 264 -3.88 -17.37 3.22
C PRO A 264 -3.85 -15.94 2.63
N ILE A 265 -3.24 -15.00 3.37
CA ILE A 265 -3.14 -13.59 2.95
C ILE A 265 -2.29 -13.50 1.69
N ASN A 266 -2.75 -12.76 0.70
CA ASN A 266 -2.02 -12.45 -0.52
C ASN A 266 -1.51 -10.99 -0.48
N ALA A 267 -0.30 -10.75 -1.00
CA ALA A 267 0.22 -9.42 -1.27
C ALA A 267 -0.17 -8.92 -2.68
N GLY A 268 -0.40 -7.62 -2.80
CA GLY A 268 -0.92 -6.97 -3.99
C GLY A 268 -2.45 -6.87 -4.02
N PRO A 269 -3.05 -6.44 -5.16
CA PRO A 269 -2.39 -6.02 -6.40
C PRO A 269 -1.50 -4.78 -6.24
N VAL A 270 -0.48 -4.66 -7.08
CA VAL A 270 0.41 -3.48 -7.07
C VAL A 270 -0.30 -2.22 -7.56
N TRP A 271 0.11 -1.04 -7.06
CA TRP A 271 -0.49 0.26 -7.41
C TRP A 271 0.48 1.45 -7.23
N ASP A 272 0.26 2.53 -8.00
CA ASP A 272 0.95 3.84 -7.96
C ASP A 272 2.49 3.83 -8.16
N PHE A 273 2.91 3.77 -9.43
CA PHE A 273 4.33 3.72 -9.85
C PHE A 273 4.79 5.00 -10.55
N ASN A 274 4.09 6.13 -10.39
CA ASN A 274 4.51 7.41 -10.98
C ASN A 274 5.89 7.91 -10.47
N LEU A 275 6.32 7.45 -9.30
CA LEU A 275 7.62 7.73 -8.68
C LEU A 275 8.64 6.58 -8.80
N ALA A 276 8.30 5.52 -9.55
CA ALA A 276 9.17 4.37 -9.77
C ALA A 276 10.22 4.60 -10.88
N TYR A 277 11.10 3.62 -11.08
CA TYR A 277 12.08 3.52 -12.16
C TYR A 277 12.91 4.81 -12.32
N GLY A 278 13.72 5.11 -11.30
CA GLY A 278 14.64 6.24 -11.26
C GLY A 278 14.01 7.63 -11.07
N LYS A 279 12.69 7.74 -10.82
CA LYS A 279 12.02 9.06 -10.69
C LYS A 279 11.95 9.58 -9.25
N GLY A 280 11.57 8.73 -8.29
CA GLY A 280 11.40 9.10 -6.88
C GLY A 280 12.42 8.46 -5.94
N ALA A 281 12.97 7.29 -6.31
CA ALA A 281 14.13 6.70 -5.67
C ALA A 281 15.08 6.11 -6.71
N ASN A 282 16.36 6.10 -6.37
CA ASN A 282 17.43 5.37 -7.04
C ASN A 282 18.41 4.94 -5.94
N GLN A 283 18.19 3.75 -5.38
CA GLN A 283 18.99 3.21 -4.28
C GLN A 283 19.88 2.07 -4.79
N LEU A 284 21.14 2.05 -4.37
CA LEU A 284 22.14 1.04 -4.72
C LEU A 284 22.03 -0.25 -3.87
N ASP A 285 20.90 -0.44 -3.19
CA ASP A 285 20.66 -1.49 -2.21
C ASP A 285 19.19 -1.96 -2.26
N TRP A 286 18.82 -2.93 -1.43
CA TRP A 286 17.48 -3.45 -1.27
C TRP A 286 16.55 -2.48 -0.51
N LEU A 287 15.40 -2.15 -1.09
CA LEU A 287 14.40 -1.25 -0.51
C LEU A 287 13.74 -1.81 0.76
N TYR A 288 13.67 -3.12 0.95
CA TYR A 288 12.98 -3.72 2.11
C TYR A 288 13.67 -3.46 3.46
N LYS A 289 14.97 -3.13 3.48
CA LYS A 289 15.79 -3.06 4.71
C LYS A 289 15.21 -2.20 5.86
N PRO A 290 14.64 -1.00 5.62
CA PRO A 290 13.96 -0.22 6.67
C PRO A 290 12.58 -0.77 7.10
N HIS A 291 12.01 -1.78 6.42
CA HIS A 291 10.68 -2.31 6.71
C HIS A 291 10.76 -3.65 7.45
N SER A 292 10.67 -3.61 8.78
CA SER A 292 10.88 -4.78 9.66
C SER A 292 10.04 -6.01 9.30
N PHE A 293 8.78 -5.84 8.87
CA PHE A 293 7.93 -6.94 8.40
C PHE A 293 8.53 -7.69 7.19
N TRP A 294 9.04 -6.96 6.19
CA TRP A 294 9.65 -7.58 5.00
C TRP A 294 11.03 -8.14 5.32
N LYS A 295 11.78 -7.46 6.20
CA LYS A 295 13.04 -7.94 6.75
C LYS A 295 12.86 -9.27 7.51
N ARG A 296 11.79 -9.41 8.28
CA ARG A 296 11.36 -10.67 8.93
C ARG A 296 11.09 -11.78 7.91
N LEU A 297 10.32 -11.49 6.87
CA LEU A 297 10.06 -12.45 5.79
C LEU A 297 11.36 -12.95 5.15
N THR A 298 12.35 -12.08 4.90
CA THR A 298 13.65 -12.50 4.34
C THR A 298 14.45 -13.44 5.23
N CYS A 299 14.13 -13.55 6.53
CA CYS A 299 14.74 -14.55 7.41
C CYS A 299 14.11 -15.95 7.31
N HIS A 300 12.95 -16.10 6.67
CA HIS A 300 12.31 -17.41 6.55
C HIS A 300 12.89 -18.18 5.36
N TYR A 301 13.32 -19.42 5.58
CA TYR A 301 14.12 -20.15 4.58
C TYR A 301 13.41 -20.37 3.24
N LYS A 302 12.09 -20.61 3.26
CA LYS A 302 11.29 -20.71 2.03
C LYS A 302 11.29 -19.39 1.26
N PHE A 303 11.23 -18.25 1.95
CA PHE A 303 11.25 -16.94 1.29
C PHE A 303 12.62 -16.65 0.69
N ALA A 304 13.69 -16.90 1.46
CA ALA A 304 15.08 -16.78 1.00
C ALA A 304 15.39 -17.66 -0.21
N SER A 305 14.77 -18.84 -0.31
CA SER A 305 14.90 -19.77 -1.45
C SER A 305 14.07 -19.35 -2.66
N LEU A 306 12.83 -18.91 -2.44
CA LEU A 306 11.91 -18.54 -3.53
C LEU A 306 12.25 -17.23 -4.22
N VAL A 307 12.87 -16.26 -3.52
CA VAL A 307 13.29 -14.97 -4.13
C VAL A 307 14.25 -15.15 -5.32
N PRO A 308 15.42 -15.83 -5.20
CA PRO A 308 16.29 -16.08 -6.34
C PRO A 308 15.68 -17.04 -7.36
N LYS A 309 14.92 -18.06 -6.94
CA LYS A 309 14.21 -18.98 -7.86
C LYS A 309 13.30 -18.21 -8.80
N ARG A 310 12.36 -17.46 -8.21
CA ARG A 310 11.33 -16.72 -8.94
C ARG A 310 11.90 -15.58 -9.77
N TRP A 311 12.96 -14.93 -9.30
CA TRP A 311 13.65 -13.90 -10.06
C TRP A 311 14.21 -14.46 -11.38
N ARG A 312 14.90 -15.60 -11.34
CA ARG A 312 15.44 -16.25 -12.56
C ARG A 312 14.34 -16.68 -13.52
N GLU A 313 13.26 -17.28 -13.02
CA GLU A 313 12.09 -17.65 -13.84
C GLU A 313 11.52 -16.44 -14.60
N LEU A 314 11.35 -15.29 -13.91
CA LEU A 314 10.79 -14.08 -14.52
C LEU A 314 11.77 -13.44 -15.50
N ARG A 315 13.07 -13.38 -15.17
CA ARG A 315 14.13 -12.82 -16.01
C ARG A 315 14.39 -13.63 -17.28
N ALA A 316 14.21 -14.95 -17.23
CA ALA A 316 14.26 -15.83 -18.41
C ALA A 316 13.03 -15.70 -19.33
N GLY A 317 12.04 -14.89 -18.97
CA GLY A 317 10.81 -14.71 -19.74
C GLY A 317 10.32 -13.26 -19.76
N VAL A 318 9.13 -13.02 -19.22
CA VAL A 318 8.42 -11.73 -19.31
C VAL A 318 9.13 -10.52 -18.70
N TRP A 319 10.18 -10.72 -17.88
CA TRP A 319 11.01 -9.65 -17.32
C TRP A 319 12.43 -9.62 -17.93
N SER A 320 12.67 -10.27 -19.07
CA SER A 320 13.94 -10.16 -19.80
C SER A 320 14.18 -8.74 -20.32
N ASP A 321 15.43 -8.42 -20.65
CA ASP A 321 15.80 -7.09 -21.12
C ASP A 321 15.22 -6.80 -22.52
N GLU A 322 15.12 -7.83 -23.36
CA GLU A 322 14.44 -7.81 -24.65
C GLU A 322 12.95 -7.54 -24.48
N ALA A 323 12.27 -8.29 -23.59
CA ALA A 323 10.83 -8.14 -23.35
C ALA A 323 10.48 -6.74 -22.81
N ILE A 324 11.30 -6.19 -21.91
CA ILE A 324 11.14 -4.82 -21.38
C ILE A 324 11.38 -3.78 -22.47
N THR A 325 12.44 -3.95 -23.28
CA THR A 325 12.79 -3.02 -24.36
C THR A 325 11.73 -3.01 -25.46
N GLU A 326 11.27 -4.18 -25.88
CA GLU A 326 10.19 -4.34 -26.86
C GLU A 326 8.89 -3.71 -26.36
N PHE A 327 8.50 -3.98 -25.11
CA PHE A 327 7.31 -3.38 -24.51
C PHE A 327 7.38 -1.84 -24.50
N LEU A 328 8.51 -1.26 -24.09
CA LEU A 328 8.70 0.19 -24.06
C LEU A 328 8.75 0.80 -25.47
N GLY A 329 9.37 0.14 -26.44
CA GLY A 329 9.37 0.55 -27.85
C GLY A 329 7.95 0.57 -28.43
N ASN A 330 7.23 -0.54 -28.30
CA ASN A 330 5.85 -0.67 -28.79
C ASN A 330 4.89 0.34 -28.13
N ALA A 331 4.96 0.52 -26.81
CA ALA A 331 4.10 1.45 -26.09
C ALA A 331 4.46 2.93 -26.39
N SER A 332 5.74 3.27 -26.54
CA SER A 332 6.17 4.63 -26.86
C SER A 332 5.86 5.02 -28.30
N ALA A 333 5.93 4.09 -29.27
CA ALA A 333 5.61 4.36 -30.67
C ALA A 333 4.15 4.83 -30.87
N LEU A 334 3.19 4.32 -30.09
CA LEU A 334 1.80 4.78 -30.13
C LEU A 334 1.66 6.24 -29.67
N ILE A 335 2.43 6.62 -28.64
CA ILE A 335 2.46 7.98 -28.09
C ILE A 335 3.22 8.92 -29.02
N GLY A 336 4.32 8.47 -29.62
CA GLY A 336 5.14 9.23 -30.56
C GLY A 336 4.30 9.80 -31.71
N ARG A 337 3.48 8.97 -32.37
CA ARG A 337 2.58 9.41 -33.46
C ARG A 337 1.57 10.49 -33.07
N GLN A 338 1.19 10.57 -31.80
CA GLN A 338 0.37 11.67 -31.28
C GLN A 338 1.21 12.94 -31.12
N LEU A 339 2.40 12.82 -30.52
CA LEU A 339 3.30 13.94 -30.23
C LEU A 339 3.97 14.53 -31.47
N GLU A 340 4.16 13.77 -32.54
CA GLU A 340 4.62 14.25 -33.86
C GLU A 340 3.77 15.41 -34.41
N ARG A 341 2.50 15.48 -34.01
CA ARG A 341 1.56 16.54 -34.42
C ARG A 341 1.53 17.74 -33.47
N CYS A 342 2.19 17.66 -32.31
CA CYS A 342 2.31 18.79 -31.38
C CYS A 342 3.24 19.86 -31.97
N SER A 343 2.67 20.95 -32.48
CA SER A 343 3.39 22.08 -33.11
C SER A 343 4.14 23.00 -32.13
N SER A 344 4.35 22.57 -30.88
CA SER A 344 4.89 23.40 -29.79
C SER A 344 5.64 22.53 -28.79
N ASN A 345 5.96 23.06 -27.60
CA ASN A 345 6.56 22.26 -26.53
C ASN A 345 5.70 21.01 -26.23
N TRP A 346 6.28 19.82 -26.42
CA TRP A 346 5.58 18.53 -26.27
C TRP A 346 4.99 18.31 -24.87
N THR A 347 5.52 18.96 -23.83
CA THR A 347 4.99 18.89 -22.46
C THR A 347 3.79 19.81 -22.22
N SER A 348 3.49 20.72 -23.14
CA SER A 348 2.41 21.71 -22.99
C SER A 348 1.00 21.10 -22.98
N GLY A 349 0.01 21.92 -22.58
CA GLY A 349 -1.41 21.58 -22.64
C GLY A 349 -2.08 21.80 -24.01
N ASN A 350 -1.31 22.13 -25.05
CA ASN A 350 -1.82 22.37 -26.39
C ASN A 350 -2.33 21.07 -27.03
N LEU A 351 -3.21 21.19 -28.04
CA LEU A 351 -3.73 20.05 -28.79
C LEU A 351 -2.58 19.16 -29.30
N GLN A 352 -2.77 17.84 -29.20
CA GLN A 352 -1.78 16.80 -29.53
C GLN A 352 -0.55 16.69 -28.62
N CYS A 353 -0.33 17.62 -27.68
CA CYS A 353 0.80 17.58 -26.75
C CYS A 353 0.49 16.76 -25.47
N ALA A 354 1.51 16.30 -24.75
CA ALA A 354 1.34 15.37 -23.64
C ALA A 354 0.57 15.95 -22.43
N ASN A 355 0.71 17.26 -22.16
CA ASN A 355 0.35 17.92 -20.90
C ASN A 355 1.02 17.23 -19.69
N VAL A 356 2.31 17.47 -19.47
CA VAL A 356 3.10 16.92 -18.36
C VAL A 356 4.09 17.97 -17.85
N ARG A 357 4.71 17.72 -16.69
CA ARG A 357 5.74 18.59 -16.12
C ARG A 357 7.07 17.83 -15.98
N GLY A 358 8.07 18.36 -16.66
CA GLY A 358 9.46 17.92 -16.60
C GLY A 358 10.19 18.25 -17.90
N ASP A 359 11.45 17.85 -17.97
CA ASP A 359 12.40 18.32 -18.98
C ASP A 359 12.83 17.19 -19.93
N GLY A 360 13.63 17.54 -20.95
CA GLY A 360 14.09 16.61 -21.98
C GLY A 360 13.04 16.31 -23.06
N THR A 361 13.39 15.41 -23.99
CA THR A 361 12.46 14.93 -25.02
C THR A 361 11.66 13.73 -24.50
N PHE A 362 10.51 13.44 -25.13
CA PHE A 362 9.73 12.24 -24.80
C PHE A 362 10.58 10.95 -24.91
N ILE A 363 11.29 10.77 -26.03
CA ILE A 363 12.13 9.58 -26.27
C ILE A 363 13.25 9.46 -25.22
N ALA A 364 13.99 10.53 -24.91
CA ALA A 364 15.03 10.46 -23.88
C ALA A 364 14.49 10.09 -22.49
N ASN A 365 13.23 10.44 -22.18
CA ASN A 365 12.57 10.03 -20.94
C ASN A 365 12.12 8.55 -20.96
N VAL A 366 11.81 7.99 -22.13
CA VAL A 366 11.55 6.55 -22.32
C VAL A 366 12.86 5.74 -22.25
N ASP A 367 13.92 6.21 -22.91
CA ASP A 367 15.25 5.58 -22.87
C ASP A 367 15.80 5.58 -21.43
N GLN A 368 15.60 6.65 -20.67
CA GLN A 368 15.98 6.70 -19.26
C GLN A 368 15.17 5.71 -18.41
N LEU A 369 13.87 5.53 -18.69
CA LEU A 369 13.03 4.53 -18.03
C LEU A 369 13.55 3.11 -18.32
N GLY A 370 13.81 2.77 -19.58
CA GLY A 370 14.34 1.48 -19.99
C GLY A 370 15.70 1.19 -19.35
N ARG A 371 16.69 2.07 -19.55
CA ARG A 371 18.04 1.92 -18.99
C ARG A 371 18.05 1.78 -17.47
N THR A 372 17.22 2.55 -16.75
CA THR A 372 17.18 2.44 -15.27
C THR A 372 16.56 1.11 -14.83
N THR A 373 15.52 0.64 -15.51
CA THR A 373 14.85 -0.63 -15.20
C THR A 373 15.78 -1.82 -15.42
N ILE A 374 16.47 -1.85 -16.57
CA ILE A 374 17.42 -2.90 -16.95
C ILE A 374 18.65 -2.87 -16.04
N ALA A 375 19.20 -1.69 -15.72
CA ALA A 375 20.32 -1.57 -14.78
C ALA A 375 19.97 -2.08 -13.36
N ARG A 376 18.72 -1.85 -12.88
CA ARG A 376 18.25 -2.45 -11.63
C ARG A 376 18.07 -3.97 -11.75
N ALA A 377 17.60 -4.46 -12.90
CA ALA A 377 17.46 -5.88 -13.14
C ALA A 377 18.82 -6.60 -13.08
N HIS A 378 19.84 -6.11 -13.79
CA HIS A 378 21.20 -6.65 -13.71
C HIS A 378 21.78 -6.58 -12.29
N TRP A 379 21.57 -5.49 -11.56
CA TRP A 379 21.97 -5.43 -10.15
C TRP A 379 21.28 -6.52 -9.33
N MET A 380 19.98 -6.77 -9.54
CA MET A 380 19.27 -7.86 -8.86
C MET A 380 19.78 -9.25 -9.29
N ASP A 381 20.10 -9.46 -10.57
CA ASP A 381 20.70 -10.71 -11.10
C ASP A 381 21.97 -11.10 -10.29
N GLU A 382 22.83 -10.13 -9.95
CA GLU A 382 24.05 -10.32 -9.14
C GLU A 382 23.83 -10.46 -7.61
N HIS A 383 22.65 -10.09 -7.11
CA HIS A 383 22.40 -9.91 -5.67
C HIS A 383 21.35 -10.86 -5.08
N VAL A 384 20.41 -11.43 -5.86
CA VAL A 384 19.36 -12.31 -5.31
C VAL A 384 19.90 -13.61 -4.68
N ALA A 385 21.08 -14.10 -5.08
CA ALA A 385 21.71 -15.25 -4.42
C ALA A 385 22.10 -14.96 -2.96
N ARG A 386 22.29 -13.68 -2.59
CA ARG A 386 22.72 -13.25 -1.25
C ARG A 386 21.57 -13.16 -0.24
N PHE A 387 20.37 -13.67 -0.58
CA PHE A 387 19.30 -13.82 0.39
C PHE A 387 19.56 -14.96 1.39
N TYR A 388 20.42 -15.93 1.09
CA TYR A 388 20.95 -16.83 2.11
C TYR A 388 21.99 -16.12 2.97
N MET A 389 21.80 -16.11 4.29
CA MET A 389 22.65 -15.39 5.23
C MET A 389 22.58 -15.96 6.64
N LYS A 390 23.64 -15.69 7.42
CA LYS A 390 23.61 -15.87 8.88
C LYS A 390 22.68 -14.84 9.51
N LEU A 391 21.73 -15.31 10.29
CA LEU A 391 20.76 -14.47 10.99
C LEU A 391 21.30 -14.00 12.34
N ASN A 392 20.82 -12.83 12.76
CA ASN A 392 21.05 -12.25 14.09
C ASN A 392 20.00 -11.14 14.32
N ALA A 393 19.97 -10.59 15.54
CA ALA A 393 19.07 -9.49 15.92
C ALA A 393 19.12 -8.26 14.98
N THR A 394 20.29 -7.91 14.44
CA THR A 394 20.44 -6.77 13.51
C THR A 394 19.90 -7.08 12.11
N VAL A 395 20.07 -8.32 11.65
CA VAL A 395 19.59 -8.81 10.35
C VAL A 395 18.10 -9.13 10.36
N CYS A 396 17.56 -9.68 11.46
CA CYS A 396 16.19 -10.17 11.54
C CYS A 396 15.25 -9.41 12.51
N MET A 397 15.74 -8.35 13.17
CA MET A 397 15.11 -7.69 14.33
C MET A 397 15.17 -8.54 15.62
N PRO A 398 15.38 -7.94 16.81
CA PRO A 398 15.44 -8.64 18.09
C PRO A 398 14.05 -8.99 18.66
N ALA A 399 13.41 -10.04 18.17
CA ALA A 399 12.13 -10.52 18.72
C ALA A 399 11.83 -11.99 18.37
N GLY A 400 11.25 -12.73 19.31
CA GLY A 400 11.06 -14.17 19.19
C GLY A 400 12.37 -14.95 19.04
N PRO A 401 12.33 -16.30 19.06
CA PRO A 401 13.43 -17.11 18.59
C PRO A 401 13.61 -16.94 17.07
N ILE A 402 14.85 -16.88 16.61
CA ILE A 402 15.21 -16.86 15.20
C ILE A 402 16.18 -18.02 14.90
N PRO A 403 16.09 -18.68 13.73
CA PRO A 403 17.06 -19.70 13.34
C PRO A 403 18.45 -19.09 13.15
N GLN A 404 19.50 -19.92 13.10
CA GLN A 404 20.87 -19.42 12.91
C GLN A 404 21.15 -18.97 11.46
N TYR A 405 20.53 -19.65 10.50
CA TYR A 405 20.58 -19.35 9.07
C TYR A 405 19.18 -19.50 8.46
N ASN A 406 18.90 -18.80 7.37
CA ASN A 406 17.66 -18.90 6.61
C ASN A 406 17.77 -19.88 5.42
N CYS A 407 18.46 -21.00 5.60
CA CYS A 407 18.81 -21.88 4.48
C CYS A 407 17.91 -23.11 4.34
N ALA A 408 17.57 -23.74 5.45
CA ALA A 408 16.65 -24.87 5.49
C ALA A 408 15.76 -24.82 6.75
N ALA A 409 14.82 -25.76 6.82
CA ALA A 409 13.87 -25.88 7.93
C ALA A 409 14.53 -26.10 9.30
N ASP A 410 15.75 -26.65 9.34
CA ASP A 410 16.52 -26.90 10.55
C ASP A 410 17.30 -25.67 11.05
N GLY A 411 17.28 -24.56 10.29
CA GLY A 411 17.99 -23.33 10.62
C GLY A 411 19.51 -23.40 10.50
N ASN A 412 20.07 -24.46 9.90
CA ASN A 412 21.50 -24.64 9.68
C ASN A 412 21.94 -24.13 8.29
N ASP A 413 23.24 -23.91 8.13
CA ASP A 413 23.86 -23.55 6.84
C ASP A 413 23.83 -24.74 5.87
N GLY A 414 24.44 -25.87 6.26
CA GLY A 414 24.54 -27.08 5.42
C GLY A 414 25.28 -26.91 4.08
N GLY A 415 25.91 -25.75 3.87
CA GLY A 415 26.59 -25.36 2.64
C GLY A 415 25.79 -24.40 1.76
N CYS A 416 24.67 -23.82 2.21
CA CYS A 416 23.88 -22.86 1.43
C CYS A 416 24.64 -21.59 1.08
N LEU A 417 25.57 -21.17 1.96
CA LEU A 417 26.33 -19.93 1.78
C LEU A 417 27.43 -20.07 0.71
N SER A 418 27.81 -21.30 0.36
CA SER A 418 28.78 -21.61 -0.70
C SER A 418 28.15 -22.24 -1.94
N ASP A 419 27.10 -23.07 -1.78
CA ASP A 419 26.33 -23.73 -2.83
C ASP A 419 24.82 -23.59 -2.55
N PRO A 420 24.20 -22.46 -2.99
CA PRO A 420 22.79 -22.20 -2.75
C PRO A 420 21.86 -23.01 -3.66
N GLU A 421 22.33 -23.55 -4.79
CA GLU A 421 21.45 -24.10 -5.84
C GLU A 421 20.61 -25.27 -5.34
N LYS A 422 21.17 -26.16 -4.51
CA LYS A 422 20.42 -27.27 -3.93
C LYS A 422 19.25 -26.81 -3.03
N TYR A 423 19.39 -25.67 -2.35
CA TYR A 423 18.35 -25.10 -1.48
C TYR A 423 17.28 -24.34 -2.27
N ILE A 424 17.70 -23.58 -3.30
CA ILE A 424 16.80 -22.87 -4.21
C ILE A 424 15.88 -23.87 -4.90
N ASN A 425 16.44 -24.97 -5.39
CA ASN A 425 15.68 -25.99 -6.11
C ASN A 425 14.77 -26.84 -5.18
N ALA A 426 15.14 -27.02 -3.91
CA ALA A 426 14.36 -27.80 -2.93
C ALA A 426 13.02 -27.16 -2.50
N VAL A 427 12.80 -25.87 -2.77
CA VAL A 427 11.53 -25.19 -2.44
C VAL A 427 10.72 -24.95 -3.72
N GLU A 428 9.53 -25.54 -3.82
CA GLU A 428 8.62 -25.34 -4.96
C GLU A 428 7.94 -23.96 -4.88
N PHE A 429 7.84 -23.26 -6.02
CA PHE A 429 7.09 -22.01 -6.09
C PHE A 429 5.58 -22.34 -6.12
N PRO A 430 4.77 -21.80 -5.19
CA PRO A 430 3.37 -22.20 -5.08
C PRO A 430 2.54 -21.69 -6.27
N ALA A 431 1.55 -22.50 -6.67
CA ALA A 431 0.61 -22.12 -7.71
C ALA A 431 -0.14 -20.83 -7.36
N VAL A 432 -0.37 -19.97 -8.35
CA VAL A 432 -1.17 -18.75 -8.15
C VAL A 432 -2.62 -19.15 -7.83
N ARG A 433 -3.11 -18.64 -6.69
CA ARG A 433 -4.51 -18.71 -6.28
C ARG A 433 -5.47 -18.42 -7.46
N ARG A 434 -6.47 -19.29 -7.64
CA ARG A 434 -7.65 -19.01 -8.47
C ARG A 434 -8.66 -18.15 -7.68
N GLY A 435 -9.39 -17.28 -8.38
CA GLY A 435 -10.49 -16.52 -7.79
C GLY A 435 -11.55 -17.46 -7.19
N SER A 436 -12.25 -17.02 -6.15
CA SER A 436 -13.24 -17.87 -5.48
C SER A 436 -14.47 -18.12 -6.35
N GLU A 437 -14.78 -19.39 -6.56
CA GLU A 437 -16.09 -19.86 -7.03
C GLU A 437 -17.14 -19.94 -5.89
N ALA A 438 -16.73 -19.77 -4.63
CA ALA A 438 -17.62 -19.85 -3.48
C ALA A 438 -18.70 -18.77 -3.54
N SER A 439 -19.94 -19.20 -3.26
CA SER A 439 -21.11 -18.36 -3.21
C SER A 439 -21.03 -17.29 -2.11
N GLU A 440 -22.02 -16.39 -2.15
CA GLU A 440 -22.44 -15.64 -0.95
C GLU A 440 -22.56 -16.58 0.26
N CYS A 441 -22.31 -16.05 1.45
CA CYS A 441 -22.39 -16.83 2.68
C CYS A 441 -23.78 -17.45 2.85
N ALA A 442 -23.86 -18.60 3.53
CA ALA A 442 -25.10 -19.36 3.67
C ALA A 442 -26.13 -18.63 4.54
N GLY A 443 -26.84 -17.68 3.94
CA GLY A 443 -27.57 -16.66 4.66
C GLY A 443 -28.82 -17.14 5.39
N VAL A 444 -28.82 -16.88 6.69
CA VAL A 444 -29.96 -16.60 7.59
C VAL A 444 -31.02 -17.72 7.75
N ALA A 445 -31.29 -18.58 6.77
CA ALA A 445 -32.31 -19.64 6.87
C ALA A 445 -32.02 -20.63 8.01
N ALA A 446 -30.76 -21.02 8.21
CA ALA A 446 -30.36 -21.90 9.31
C ALA A 446 -30.38 -21.19 10.69
N ALA A 447 -29.99 -19.91 10.73
CA ALA A 447 -29.92 -19.14 11.98
C ALA A 447 -31.29 -18.65 12.44
N ALA A 448 -32.16 -18.21 11.52
CA ALA A 448 -33.53 -17.77 11.84
C ALA A 448 -34.41 -18.94 12.28
N ALA A 449 -34.19 -20.14 11.74
CA ALA A 449 -34.86 -21.36 12.21
C ALA A 449 -34.48 -21.73 13.66
N ALA A 450 -33.27 -21.37 14.11
CA ALA A 450 -32.82 -21.56 15.49
C ALA A 450 -33.24 -20.40 16.43
N ALA A 451 -33.18 -19.15 15.96
CA ALA A 451 -33.47 -17.95 16.74
C ALA A 451 -34.96 -17.77 17.10
N ALA A 452 -35.87 -18.38 16.33
CA ALA A 452 -37.32 -18.33 16.58
C ALA A 452 -37.78 -19.01 17.89
N ALA A 453 -36.85 -19.52 18.72
CA ALA A 453 -37.13 -20.30 19.93
C ALA A 453 -36.64 -19.67 21.25
N SER A 454 -36.00 -18.49 21.26
CA SER A 454 -35.45 -17.90 22.49
C SER A 454 -35.52 -16.36 22.54
N ASN A 455 -35.86 -15.83 23.72
CA ASN A 455 -35.94 -14.39 23.98
C ASN A 455 -34.64 -13.64 23.63
N VAL A 456 -34.82 -12.42 23.10
CA VAL A 456 -33.77 -11.51 22.59
C VAL A 456 -32.53 -11.47 23.48
N SER A 457 -31.38 -11.88 22.93
CA SER A 457 -30.06 -11.83 23.56
C SER A 457 -29.12 -10.86 22.83
N SER A 458 -27.93 -10.65 23.40
CA SER A 458 -26.87 -9.77 22.90
C SER A 458 -26.35 -10.08 21.49
N ASP A 459 -26.65 -11.26 20.93
CA ASP A 459 -26.16 -11.69 19.61
C ASP A 459 -26.78 -10.89 18.45
N GLU A 460 -28.08 -10.56 18.48
CA GLU A 460 -28.71 -9.81 17.39
C GLU A 460 -28.09 -8.41 17.18
N ALA A 461 -27.71 -7.76 18.29
CA ALA A 461 -27.04 -6.46 18.26
C ALA A 461 -25.64 -6.55 17.63
N ALA A 462 -24.97 -7.69 17.75
CA ALA A 462 -23.65 -7.91 17.15
C ALA A 462 -23.70 -8.14 15.63
N GLU A 463 -24.83 -8.64 15.11
CA GLU A 463 -25.05 -8.92 13.68
C GLU A 463 -25.64 -7.73 12.89
N LYS A 464 -25.99 -6.63 13.57
CA LYS A 464 -26.50 -5.43 12.90
C LYS A 464 -25.39 -4.67 12.17
N VAL A 465 -25.63 -4.30 10.91
CA VAL A 465 -24.74 -3.39 10.16
C VAL A 465 -24.61 -2.08 10.91
N THR A 466 -23.37 -1.73 11.26
CA THR A 466 -23.04 -0.59 12.11
C THR A 466 -21.71 0.00 11.65
N LEU A 467 -21.63 1.33 11.55
CA LEU A 467 -20.35 2.02 11.45
C LEU A 467 -19.79 2.19 12.87
N ASP A 468 -18.68 1.52 13.17
CA ASP A 468 -17.91 1.79 14.40
C ASP A 468 -17.10 3.10 14.23
N PRO A 469 -17.39 4.17 15.01
CA PRO A 469 -16.65 5.42 14.94
C PRO A 469 -15.18 5.28 15.36
N CYS A 470 -14.85 4.28 16.17
CA CYS A 470 -13.52 4.05 16.69
C CYS A 470 -12.56 3.56 15.59
N TRP A 471 -13.09 2.99 14.49
CA TRP A 471 -12.35 2.66 13.26
C TRP A 471 -12.30 3.82 12.24
N LEU A 472 -13.04 4.92 12.44
CA LEU A 472 -13.00 6.08 11.54
C LEU A 472 -11.82 7.00 11.91
N SER A 473 -10.92 7.23 10.96
CA SER A 473 -9.78 8.12 11.18
C SER A 473 -10.14 9.60 11.12
N ALA A 474 -9.59 10.39 12.05
CA ALA A 474 -9.61 11.85 12.01
C ALA A 474 -8.56 12.47 11.05
N GLY A 475 -7.68 11.66 10.43
CA GLY A 475 -6.61 12.12 9.54
C GLY A 475 -5.31 12.54 10.24
N VAL A 476 -4.34 13.05 9.46
CA VAL A 476 -2.96 13.34 9.93
C VAL A 476 -2.81 14.70 10.65
N TYR A 477 -3.72 15.65 10.40
CA TYR A 477 -3.65 17.01 10.95
C TYR A 477 -5.04 17.43 11.44
N VAL A 478 -5.19 17.60 12.76
CA VAL A 478 -6.42 18.09 13.40
C VAL A 478 -6.03 19.15 14.43
N ASN A 479 -6.58 20.36 14.27
CA ASN A 479 -6.35 21.49 15.18
C ASN A 479 -7.51 21.70 16.17
N ASP A 480 -8.65 21.01 16.02
CA ASP A 480 -9.73 21.01 17.01
C ASP A 480 -9.54 19.87 18.04
N GLY A 481 -10.10 20.08 19.23
CA GLY A 481 -9.99 19.16 20.36
C GLY A 481 -11.20 18.23 20.55
N SER A 482 -12.06 18.10 19.54
CA SER A 482 -13.42 17.52 19.66
C SER A 482 -13.68 16.28 18.82
N LEU A 483 -12.72 15.82 18.01
CA LEU A 483 -12.85 14.61 17.19
C LEU A 483 -11.69 13.65 17.47
N THR A 484 -12.00 12.45 17.97
CA THR A 484 -11.01 11.53 18.55
C THR A 484 -10.17 10.77 17.50
N PRO A 485 -8.83 10.84 17.55
CA PRO A 485 -7.98 10.27 16.48
C PRO A 485 -7.69 8.75 16.46
N PHE A 486 -7.80 7.93 17.50
CA PHE A 486 -7.58 8.24 18.92
C PHE A 486 -6.10 8.61 19.18
N CYS A 487 -5.92 9.63 20.02
CA CYS A 487 -4.67 10.20 20.52
C CYS A 487 -3.57 10.63 19.50
N SER A 488 -3.75 10.51 18.19
CA SER A 488 -2.77 10.89 17.16
C SER A 488 -1.39 10.23 17.34
N GLY A 489 -1.37 9.02 17.93
CA GLY A 489 -0.15 8.30 18.31
C GLY A 489 0.24 8.35 19.80
N TYR A 490 -0.50 9.08 20.65
CA TYR A 490 -0.13 9.34 22.05
C TYR A 490 -1.13 8.79 23.08
N GLY A 491 -1.27 7.47 23.14
CA GLY A 491 -2.13 6.79 24.12
C GLY A 491 -2.18 5.28 23.92
N ALA A 492 -2.92 4.58 24.79
CA ALA A 492 -3.07 3.12 24.78
C ALA A 492 -4.55 2.73 24.72
N CYS A 493 -4.86 1.68 23.95
CA CYS A 493 -6.18 1.05 23.89
C CYS A 493 -6.01 -0.47 24.01
N PRO A 494 -6.87 -1.18 24.75
CA PRO A 494 -7.01 -2.63 24.63
C PRO A 494 -7.30 -3.07 23.18
N PRO A 495 -6.99 -4.33 22.81
CA PRO A 495 -7.49 -4.92 21.57
C PRO A 495 -9.03 -4.99 21.57
N GLY A 496 -9.62 -4.96 20.38
CA GLY A 496 -11.05 -5.18 20.18
C GLY A 496 -11.85 -3.89 19.95
N PRO A 497 -13.00 -3.98 19.27
CA PRO A 497 -13.99 -2.90 19.26
C PRO A 497 -14.59 -2.71 20.66
N GLY A 498 -15.10 -1.51 20.95
CA GLY A 498 -15.58 -1.16 22.29
C GLY A 498 -14.49 -0.85 23.33
N ALA A 499 -13.20 -1.05 22.98
CA ALA A 499 -12.07 -0.83 23.88
C ALA A 499 -12.02 0.58 24.50
N SER A 500 -11.82 0.64 25.82
CA SER A 500 -11.65 1.89 26.56
C SER A 500 -10.21 2.40 26.42
N CYS A 501 -10.02 3.47 25.64
CA CYS A 501 -8.72 4.07 25.36
C CYS A 501 -8.31 5.12 26.41
N THR A 502 -7.02 5.15 26.75
CA THR A 502 -6.40 6.17 27.60
C THR A 502 -5.45 7.03 26.76
N CYS A 503 -5.79 8.30 26.51
CA CYS A 503 -4.88 9.27 25.88
C CYS A 503 -4.10 10.08 26.94
N THR A 504 -2.82 10.36 26.69
CA THR A 504 -2.06 11.31 27.51
C THR A 504 -2.37 12.76 27.14
N SER A 505 -2.05 13.70 28.04
CA SER A 505 -2.18 15.16 27.86
C SER A 505 -3.62 15.73 27.78
N GLY A 506 -4.50 15.32 28.71
CA GLY A 506 -5.62 16.15 29.17
C GLY A 506 -6.84 16.29 28.25
N ARG A 507 -7.01 15.40 27.26
CA ARG A 507 -8.18 15.38 26.36
C ARG A 507 -9.27 14.47 26.93
N LYS A 508 -10.52 14.95 26.99
CA LYS A 508 -11.70 14.11 27.31
C LYS A 508 -12.21 13.45 26.02
N LEU A 509 -12.62 12.19 26.12
CA LEU A 509 -13.05 11.36 24.99
C LEU A 509 -14.58 11.16 25.04
N PRO A 510 -15.30 11.09 23.90
CA PRO A 510 -16.49 10.25 23.81
C PRO A 510 -16.06 8.78 24.01
N THR A 511 -16.80 8.05 24.83
CA THR A 511 -16.50 6.66 25.17
C THR A 511 -16.92 5.71 24.05
N CYS A 512 -16.00 4.86 23.57
CA CYS A 512 -16.30 3.76 22.66
C CYS A 512 -16.96 2.55 23.35
N ALA A 513 -16.92 2.49 24.69
CA ALA A 513 -17.48 1.39 25.46
C ALA A 513 -18.99 1.24 25.23
N ARG A 514 -19.46 -0.02 25.15
CA ARG A 514 -20.89 -0.31 25.23
C ARG A 514 -21.41 0.02 26.63
N SER A 515 -22.69 0.37 26.74
CA SER A 515 -23.32 0.74 28.03
C SER A 515 -23.53 -0.42 28.99
N ASP A 516 -23.35 -1.66 28.52
CA ASP A 516 -23.69 -2.92 29.17
C ASP A 516 -22.46 -3.79 29.52
N ASP A 517 -21.23 -3.35 29.24
CA ASP A 517 -19.99 -4.08 29.59
C ASP A 517 -19.51 -3.74 31.02
N PRO A 518 -19.54 -4.69 31.98
CA PRO A 518 -19.00 -4.49 33.32
C PRO A 518 -17.47 -4.48 33.31
N ILE A 519 -16.86 -3.46 33.93
CA ILE A 519 -15.42 -3.24 33.91
C ILE A 519 -14.72 -4.12 34.97
N GLU A 520 -14.13 -5.26 34.55
CA GLU A 520 -13.18 -6.00 35.40
C GLU A 520 -11.77 -5.37 35.33
N VAL A 521 -11.34 -4.76 36.44
CA VAL A 521 -9.95 -4.28 36.61
C VAL A 521 -9.06 -5.46 37.02
N ARG A 522 -8.46 -6.15 36.04
CA ARG A 522 -7.39 -7.11 36.32
C ARG A 522 -6.08 -6.39 36.64
N SER A 523 -5.80 -6.26 37.93
CA SER A 523 -4.47 -5.87 38.42
C SER A 523 -3.45 -6.98 38.13
N PHE A 524 -2.52 -6.72 37.21
CA PHE A 524 -1.33 -7.55 37.08
C PHE A 524 -0.42 -7.29 38.28
N VAL A 525 -0.48 -8.19 39.27
CA VAL A 525 0.51 -8.25 40.34
C VAL A 525 1.83 -8.72 39.72
N GLN A 526 2.79 -7.81 39.64
CA GLN A 526 4.15 -8.12 39.21
C GLN A 526 4.85 -8.87 40.35
N SER A 527 4.88 -10.20 40.28
CA SER A 527 5.66 -11.03 41.19
C SER A 527 7.15 -10.76 40.96
N GLY A 528 7.73 -9.90 41.79
CA GLY A 528 9.14 -9.56 41.72
C GLY A 528 9.99 -10.60 42.41
N ASP A 529 10.88 -11.25 41.66
CA ASP A 529 12.07 -11.91 42.17
C ASP A 529 13.26 -11.53 41.28
N ALA A 530 14.22 -10.80 41.85
CA ALA A 530 15.50 -10.49 41.23
C ALA A 530 16.58 -10.42 42.34
N PRO A 531 17.62 -11.27 42.31
CA PRO A 531 18.60 -11.31 43.38
C PRO A 531 19.71 -10.26 43.22
N GLY A 532 19.89 -9.45 44.27
CA GLY A 532 21.21 -9.15 44.85
C GLY A 532 22.17 -8.19 44.14
N SER A 533 22.30 -6.97 44.70
CA SER A 533 23.44 -6.02 44.56
C SER A 533 23.69 -5.45 43.14
N TRP A 534 24.16 -4.22 42.94
CA TRP A 534 25.22 -3.47 43.62
C TRP A 534 24.79 -2.04 44.05
N ARG A 535 25.43 -1.53 45.12
CA ARG A 535 25.48 -0.09 45.49
C ARG A 535 26.76 0.56 44.89
N VAL A 536 26.97 1.86 45.17
CA VAL A 536 28.13 2.73 44.79
C VAL A 536 27.92 3.38 43.41
N LEU A 537 28.07 4.69 43.15
CA LEU A 537 28.19 5.96 43.90
C LEU A 537 27.76 7.08 42.89
N CYS A 538 27.39 8.33 43.22
CA CYS A 538 27.24 9.10 44.47
C CYS A 538 26.10 10.15 44.26
N GLY A 539 25.83 11.03 45.24
CA GLY A 539 25.08 12.27 45.02
C GLY A 539 25.63 13.43 45.85
N ALA A 540 25.68 14.65 45.27
CA ALA A 540 25.81 15.93 45.98
C ALA A 540 25.62 17.13 45.02
N ALA A 541 25.22 18.29 45.59
CA ALA A 541 25.35 19.64 45.06
C ALA A 541 24.45 20.10 43.87
N ILE A 542 23.17 20.40 44.16
CA ILE A 542 22.52 21.63 43.63
C ILE A 542 21.74 22.33 44.77
N VAL A 543 22.38 23.32 45.39
CA VAL A 543 21.72 24.42 46.12
C VAL A 543 22.55 25.68 45.85
N GLY A 544 21.96 26.70 45.21
CA GLY A 544 22.66 27.98 45.01
C GLY A 544 22.00 28.90 43.98
N ALA A 545 21.89 30.19 44.36
CA ALA A 545 21.58 31.35 43.53
C ALA A 545 20.17 31.46 42.87
N ALA A 546 19.27 32.09 43.60
CA ALA A 546 18.23 32.97 43.02
C ALA A 546 18.67 34.45 43.15
N LEU A 547 18.02 35.35 42.39
CA LEU A 547 18.22 36.82 42.31
C LEU A 547 19.50 37.22 41.52
N VAL A 548 19.47 38.11 40.51
CA VAL A 548 18.98 39.51 40.51
C VAL A 548 18.63 40.01 39.09
N VAL A 549 17.46 40.65 38.96
CA VAL A 549 17.04 41.81 38.12
C VAL A 549 17.60 42.00 36.68
N GLY A 550 16.68 41.85 35.70
CA GLY A 550 16.20 42.97 34.85
C GLY A 550 16.98 43.42 33.60
N GLY A 551 16.28 43.53 32.46
CA GLY A 551 16.81 44.28 31.29
C GLY A 551 16.13 44.02 29.94
N LEU A 552 15.29 44.98 29.51
CA LEU A 552 15.01 45.34 28.10
C LEU A 552 14.40 44.31 27.13
N ALA A 553 13.07 44.39 27.03
CA ALA A 553 12.34 43.97 25.84
C ALA A 553 12.44 45.02 24.70
N VAL A 554 13.26 44.76 23.68
CA VAL A 554 13.14 45.37 22.34
C VAL A 554 13.54 44.33 21.29
N GLY A 555 12.67 44.01 20.31
CA GLY A 555 13.07 43.16 19.17
C GLY A 555 11.98 42.35 18.46
N ILE A 556 10.80 42.16 19.05
CA ILE A 556 9.71 41.38 18.42
C ILE A 556 8.90 42.27 17.45
N ARG A 557 9.37 42.46 16.20
CA ARG A 557 8.43 42.74 15.08
C ARG A 557 8.89 42.51 13.62
N ARG A 558 10.14 42.10 13.32
CA ARG A 558 10.55 41.82 11.92
C ARG A 558 11.43 40.56 11.76
N ARG A 559 10.80 39.38 11.83
CA ARG A 559 11.28 38.10 11.22
C ARG A 559 10.21 36.99 11.28
N ARG A 560 8.99 37.30 10.80
CA ARG A 560 7.93 36.30 10.52
C ARG A 560 7.66 36.22 9.01
N GLU A 561 8.69 35.83 8.27
CA GLU A 561 8.63 35.32 6.90
C GLU A 561 10.04 34.78 6.56
N ARG A 562 10.13 33.78 5.68
CA ARG A 562 11.36 32.98 5.40
C ARG A 562 11.86 32.08 6.55
N LYS A 563 11.03 31.11 6.95
CA LYS A 563 11.45 29.73 7.29
C LYS A 563 10.23 28.78 7.32
N ARG A 564 9.65 28.55 6.15
CA ARG A 564 8.62 27.53 5.86
C ARG A 564 9.03 26.75 4.61
N GLN A 565 10.11 25.97 4.72
CA GLN A 565 10.54 24.91 3.79
C GLN A 565 11.91 24.38 4.27
N ALA A 566 11.87 23.38 5.15
CA ALA A 566 12.95 22.45 5.52
C ALA A 566 12.37 21.45 6.55
N LEU A 567 13.00 20.29 6.72
CA LEU A 567 12.61 19.21 7.64
C LEU A 567 11.38 18.38 7.19
N LEU A 568 11.50 17.79 6.01
CA LEU A 568 11.26 16.35 5.90
C LEU A 568 12.63 15.67 6.02
N TYR A 569 12.71 14.64 6.87
CA TYR A 569 13.90 13.83 7.21
C TYR A 569 15.03 14.53 8.00
N PRO A 570 15.46 13.98 9.15
CA PRO A 570 16.82 14.13 9.64
C PRO A 570 17.76 13.16 8.88
N PRO A 571 19.04 13.51 8.64
CA PRO A 571 20.00 12.57 8.08
C PRO A 571 20.40 11.50 9.09
N ILE A 572 20.53 10.26 8.62
CA ILE A 572 21.26 9.21 9.34
C ILE A 572 22.75 9.55 9.20
N VAL A 573 23.45 9.67 10.33
CA VAL A 573 24.91 9.83 10.34
C VAL A 573 25.53 8.45 10.25
N ASP A 574 26.30 8.20 9.20
CA ASP A 574 27.29 7.13 9.18
C ASP A 574 28.67 7.73 8.85
N ASN A 575 29.70 7.21 9.51
CA ASN A 575 30.92 7.95 9.83
C ASN A 575 32.12 7.38 9.07
N THR A 576 32.23 7.68 7.77
CA THR A 576 33.48 7.48 7.01
C THR A 576 33.80 8.70 6.12
N ARG A 577 35.02 9.22 6.27
CA ARG A 577 35.56 10.32 5.46
C ARG A 577 36.31 9.78 4.24
N ALA A 578 36.02 10.31 3.07
CA ALA A 578 37.00 10.56 1.99
C ALA A 578 36.51 11.76 1.17
N ALA A 579 37.43 12.55 0.59
CA ALA A 579 37.14 13.91 0.13
C ALA A 579 37.16 14.08 -1.40
N SER A 580 36.30 14.98 -1.91
CA SER A 580 36.59 15.81 -3.09
C SER A 580 35.65 17.03 -3.18
N SER A 581 36.16 18.11 -3.79
CA SER A 581 35.67 19.50 -3.70
C SER A 581 34.34 19.84 -4.43
N PRO A 582 33.69 20.98 -4.12
CA PRO A 582 32.41 21.37 -4.71
C PRO A 582 32.58 22.16 -6.02
N LEU A 583 31.59 22.05 -6.92
CA LEU A 583 31.39 22.94 -8.07
C LEU A 583 30.09 23.74 -7.93
N GLN A 584 30.14 24.99 -8.39
CA GLN A 584 29.11 26.00 -8.21
C GLN A 584 27.98 25.84 -9.24
N TYR A 585 26.73 26.10 -8.83
CA TYR A 585 25.61 26.33 -9.75
C TYR A 585 25.41 27.83 -9.96
N GLY A 586 25.28 28.23 -11.23
CA GLY A 586 24.86 29.57 -11.64
C GLY A 586 23.94 29.49 -12.85
N THR A 587 22.78 30.16 -12.74
CA THR A 587 21.74 30.43 -13.75
C THR A 587 21.20 29.25 -14.55
#